data_AF-A0A2E6MF55-F1
#
_entry.id   AF-A0A2E6MF55-F1
#
_cell.length_a   1.000
_cell.length_b   1.000
_cell.length_c   1.000
_cell.angle_alpha   90.00
_cell.angle_beta   90.00
_cell.angle_gamma   90.00
#
_symmetry.space_group_name_H-M   'P 1'
#
loop_
_entity.id
_entity.type
_entity.pdbx_description
1 polymer ?
#
loop_
_entity_poly.entity_id
_entity_poly.type
_entity_poly.pdbx_seq_one_letter_code
_entity_poly.pdbx_strand_id
1 'polypeptide(L)'
;MVWYDWLLIAPIVLGVILGYRMGLIKNLLYIVLVAIAMVIGGFLSQMIVDAIGLELESDGLVTVIGYGILLIAGFLAVQLFSGTIEMIMNKLTFGIGDKVNSIGGLASGLVLGFLVTTIIVNITARWTYTPDEEEDGRLEISEEAISKMFENSIKDTSREAADKIIRESIMVGVVIDVKNLLGGQFLGIIPGEFSDTLDIADERRSTD
;
A
#
# COMPACT_ATOMS: atom_id res chain seq x y z
N MET A 1 -10.43 -12.08 15.17
CA MET A 1 -10.24 -11.81 13.73
C MET A 1 -11.46 -11.10 13.22
N VAL A 2 -11.27 -9.94 12.64
CA VAL A 2 -12.32 -9.13 11.99
C VAL A 2 -12.36 -9.43 10.50
N TRP A 3 -13.40 -8.98 9.80
CA TRP A 3 -13.54 -9.18 8.35
C TRP A 3 -12.33 -8.62 7.57
N TYR A 4 -11.72 -7.55 8.07
CA TYR A 4 -10.54 -6.92 7.48
C TYR A 4 -9.30 -7.83 7.51
N ASP A 5 -9.18 -8.74 8.50
CA ASP A 5 -8.08 -9.71 8.51
C ASP A 5 -8.13 -10.63 7.29
N TRP A 6 -9.33 -11.04 6.85
CA TRP A 6 -9.50 -11.85 5.64
C TRP A 6 -9.11 -11.10 4.37
N LEU A 7 -9.42 -9.80 4.31
CA LEU A 7 -8.99 -8.92 3.22
C LEU A 7 -7.47 -8.84 3.16
N LEU A 8 -6.80 -8.76 4.31
CA LEU A 8 -5.33 -8.66 4.42
C LEU A 8 -4.61 -10.00 4.23
N ILE A 9 -5.22 -11.12 4.56
CA ILE A 9 -4.67 -12.46 4.31
C ILE A 9 -4.74 -12.81 2.82
N ALA A 10 -5.76 -12.35 2.10
CA ALA A 10 -5.96 -12.71 0.70
C ALA A 10 -4.75 -12.39 -0.22
N PRO A 11 -4.13 -11.19 -0.17
CA PRO A 11 -2.90 -10.89 -0.91
C PRO A 11 -1.73 -11.81 -0.56
N ILE A 12 -1.61 -12.26 0.70
CA ILE A 12 -0.54 -13.18 1.13
C ILE A 12 -0.75 -14.55 0.49
N VAL A 13 -1.97 -15.10 0.59
CA VAL A 13 -2.32 -16.39 -0.02
C VAL A 13 -2.17 -16.34 -1.53
N LEU A 14 -2.70 -15.30 -2.17
CA LEU A 14 -2.56 -15.09 -3.62
C LEU A 14 -1.09 -14.90 -4.00
N GLY A 15 -0.32 -14.15 -3.22
CA GLY A 15 1.11 -13.94 -3.44
C GLY A 15 1.89 -15.25 -3.45
N VAL A 16 1.62 -16.15 -2.51
CA VAL A 16 2.24 -17.49 -2.48
C VAL A 16 1.82 -18.34 -3.69
N ILE A 17 0.52 -18.41 -3.99
CA ILE A 17 -0.01 -19.23 -5.10
C ILE A 17 0.53 -18.74 -6.45
N LEU A 18 0.42 -17.44 -6.68
CA LEU A 18 0.89 -16.81 -7.91
C LEU A 18 2.42 -16.83 -7.98
N GLY A 19 3.10 -16.66 -6.85
CA GLY A 19 4.54 -16.71 -6.78
C GLY A 19 5.13 -18.06 -7.16
N TYR A 20 4.51 -19.16 -6.74
CA TYR A 20 4.88 -20.50 -7.20
C TYR A 20 4.80 -20.65 -8.73
N ARG A 21 3.75 -20.08 -9.33
CA ARG A 21 3.51 -20.12 -10.79
C ARG A 21 4.46 -19.21 -11.57
N MET A 22 4.78 -18.04 -11.01
CA MET A 22 5.66 -17.05 -11.64
C MET A 22 7.14 -17.39 -11.47
N GLY A 23 7.49 -18.07 -10.39
CA GLY A 23 8.89 -18.36 -10.02
C GLY A 23 9.59 -17.18 -9.36
N LEU A 24 10.75 -17.47 -8.78
CA LEU A 24 11.57 -16.55 -8.00
C LEU A 24 11.96 -15.30 -8.80
N ILE A 25 12.47 -15.49 -10.02
CA ILE A 25 13.04 -14.40 -10.82
C ILE A 25 11.98 -13.33 -11.08
N LYS A 26 10.79 -13.74 -11.52
CA LYS A 26 9.71 -12.81 -11.85
C LYS A 26 9.16 -12.11 -10.61
N ASN A 27 9.01 -12.81 -9.50
CA ASN A 27 8.60 -12.20 -8.23
C ASN A 27 9.60 -11.15 -7.73
N LEU A 28 10.91 -11.41 -7.85
CA LEU A 28 11.93 -10.44 -7.43
C LEU A 28 11.81 -9.13 -8.22
N LEU A 29 11.45 -9.19 -9.50
CA LEU A 29 11.21 -7.98 -10.29
C LEU A 29 10.01 -7.18 -9.76
N TYR A 30 8.91 -7.86 -9.42
CA TYR A 30 7.76 -7.20 -8.81
C TYR A 30 8.09 -6.62 -7.44
N ILE A 31 8.90 -7.30 -6.62
CA ILE A 31 9.36 -6.79 -5.33
C ILE A 31 10.22 -5.52 -5.53
N VAL A 32 11.18 -5.56 -6.46
CA VAL A 32 12.02 -4.40 -6.79
C VAL A 32 11.17 -3.24 -7.33
N LEU A 33 10.20 -3.53 -8.19
CA LEU A 33 9.25 -2.55 -8.69
C LEU A 33 8.50 -1.89 -7.53
N VAL A 34 7.92 -2.67 -6.62
CA VAL A 34 7.20 -2.16 -5.45
C VAL A 34 8.12 -1.29 -4.61
N ALA A 35 9.37 -1.72 -4.36
CA ALA A 35 10.34 -0.92 -3.62
C ALA A 35 10.66 0.41 -4.32
N ILE A 36 10.86 0.42 -5.64
CA ILE A 36 11.09 1.65 -6.42
C ILE A 36 9.86 2.56 -6.37
N ALA A 37 8.66 2.00 -6.58
CA ALA A 37 7.42 2.74 -6.52
C ALA A 37 7.21 3.36 -5.13
N MET A 38 7.56 2.63 -4.07
CA MET A 38 7.54 3.13 -2.71
C MET A 38 8.49 4.33 -2.54
N VAL A 39 9.77 4.21 -2.92
CA VAL A 39 10.76 5.29 -2.75
C VAL A 39 10.44 6.55 -3.56
N ILE A 40 10.02 6.40 -4.82
CA ILE A 40 9.87 7.52 -5.75
C ILE A 40 8.42 8.03 -5.80
N GLY A 41 7.46 7.28 -5.26
CA GLY A 41 6.05 7.61 -5.42
C GLY A 41 5.63 8.92 -4.75
N GLY A 42 6.30 9.37 -3.68
CA GLY A 42 5.99 10.64 -3.03
C GLY A 42 6.25 11.79 -4.01
N PHE A 43 7.40 11.74 -4.67
CA PHE A 43 7.78 12.72 -5.70
C PHE A 43 6.94 12.61 -6.98
N LEU A 44 6.59 11.40 -7.41
CA LEU A 44 5.89 11.19 -8.69
C LEU A 44 4.36 11.27 -8.55
N SER A 45 3.81 11.17 -7.35
CA SER A 45 2.36 11.15 -7.11
C SER A 45 1.69 12.44 -7.59
N GLN A 46 2.19 13.60 -7.17
CA GLN A 46 1.71 14.91 -7.62
C GLN A 46 1.82 15.05 -9.14
N MET A 47 3.00 14.76 -9.70
CA MET A 47 3.21 14.85 -11.15
C MET A 47 2.26 13.96 -11.96
N ILE A 48 1.91 12.77 -11.46
CA ILE A 48 0.99 11.86 -12.13
C ILE A 48 -0.45 12.34 -12.05
N VAL A 49 -0.89 12.77 -10.87
CA VAL A 49 -2.22 13.32 -10.65
C VAL A 49 -2.44 14.57 -11.51
N ASP A 50 -1.46 15.48 -11.53
CA ASP A 50 -1.47 16.69 -12.36
C ASP A 50 -1.47 16.36 -13.86
N ALA A 51 -0.65 15.40 -14.30
CA ALA A 51 -0.57 15.01 -15.70
C ALA A 51 -1.87 14.38 -16.24
N ILE A 52 -2.68 13.78 -15.36
CA ILE A 52 -3.97 13.18 -15.70
C ILE A 52 -5.12 14.21 -15.51
N GLY A 53 -4.83 15.37 -14.90
CA GLY A 53 -5.80 16.43 -14.65
C GLY A 53 -6.79 16.12 -13.55
N LEU A 54 -6.39 15.34 -12.55
CA LEU A 54 -7.23 15.03 -11.40
C LEU A 54 -7.09 16.13 -10.34
N GLU A 55 -8.09 16.98 -10.22
CA GLU A 55 -8.20 17.93 -9.10
C GLU A 55 -8.71 17.16 -7.87
N LEU A 56 -7.87 17.04 -6.84
CA LEU A 56 -8.19 16.33 -5.61
C LEU A 56 -8.16 17.31 -4.43
N GLU A 57 -9.17 17.23 -3.57
CA GLU A 57 -9.40 18.17 -2.47
C GLU A 57 -8.42 18.01 -1.29
N SER A 58 -7.56 16.99 -1.30
CA SER A 58 -6.63 16.72 -0.19
C SER A 58 -5.32 16.15 -0.69
N ASP A 59 -4.21 16.66 -0.17
CA ASP A 59 -2.86 16.11 -0.34
C ASP A 59 -2.77 14.62 0.05
N GLY A 60 -3.57 14.22 1.04
CA GLY A 60 -3.73 12.81 1.40
C GLY A 60 -4.24 11.96 0.23
N LEU A 61 -5.25 12.45 -0.49
CA LEU A 61 -5.83 11.76 -1.65
C LEU A 61 -4.88 11.74 -2.84
N VAL A 62 -4.17 12.84 -3.10
CA VAL A 62 -3.18 12.95 -4.18
C VAL A 62 -2.13 11.84 -4.07
N THR A 63 -1.53 11.70 -2.89
CA THR A 63 -0.51 10.67 -2.68
C THR A 63 -1.12 9.26 -2.79
N VAL A 64 -2.27 8.97 -2.17
CA VAL A 64 -2.89 7.62 -2.25
C VAL A 64 -3.18 7.22 -3.70
N ILE A 65 -3.79 8.12 -4.48
CA ILE A 65 -4.17 7.87 -5.87
C ILE A 65 -2.92 7.78 -6.75
N GLY A 66 -1.96 8.70 -6.60
CA GLY A 66 -0.71 8.69 -7.35
C GLY A 66 0.10 7.40 -7.13
N TYR A 67 0.20 6.93 -5.89
CA TYR A 67 0.82 5.64 -5.57
C TYR A 67 0.08 4.46 -6.19
N GLY A 68 -1.26 4.46 -6.15
CA GLY A 68 -2.07 3.43 -6.78
C GLY A 68 -1.82 3.34 -8.30
N ILE A 69 -1.80 4.48 -8.98
CA ILE A 69 -1.55 4.57 -10.43
C ILE A 69 -0.12 4.10 -10.75
N LEU A 70 0.88 4.52 -9.98
CA LEU A 70 2.28 4.10 -10.13
C LEU A 70 2.43 2.58 -10.06
N LEU A 71 1.80 1.95 -9.07
CA LEU A 71 1.86 0.50 -8.91
C LEU A 71 1.20 -0.20 -10.10
N ILE A 72 0.01 0.23 -10.51
CA ILE A 72 -0.69 -0.36 -11.67
C ILE A 72 0.17 -0.23 -12.94
N ALA A 73 0.69 0.96 -13.23
CA ALA A 73 1.56 1.20 -14.38
C ALA A 73 2.83 0.34 -14.33
N GLY A 74 3.44 0.22 -13.15
CA GLY A 74 4.59 -0.64 -12.91
C GLY A 74 4.29 -2.12 -13.15
N PHE A 75 3.18 -2.64 -12.63
CA PHE A 75 2.77 -4.03 -12.82
C PHE A 75 2.58 -4.34 -14.31
N LEU A 76 1.97 -3.43 -15.06
CA LEU A 76 1.81 -3.54 -16.52
C LEU A 76 3.17 -3.53 -17.23
N ALA A 77 4.10 -2.66 -16.81
CA ALA A 77 5.44 -2.62 -17.38
C ALA A 77 6.20 -3.94 -17.16
N VAL A 78 6.21 -4.47 -15.93
CA VAL A 78 6.85 -5.78 -15.65
C VAL A 78 6.19 -6.87 -16.47
N GLN A 79 4.86 -6.87 -16.63
CA GLN A 79 4.18 -7.86 -17.46
C GLN A 79 4.61 -7.78 -18.93
N LEU A 80 4.68 -6.58 -19.50
CA LEU A 80 5.12 -6.35 -20.87
C LEU A 80 6.58 -6.78 -21.11
N PHE A 81 7.48 -6.48 -20.17
CA PHE A 81 8.90 -6.77 -20.29
C PHE A 81 9.32 -8.13 -19.72
N SER A 82 8.41 -8.86 -19.08
CA SER A 82 8.74 -10.12 -18.39
C SER A 82 9.42 -11.15 -19.30
N GLY A 83 8.99 -11.30 -20.56
CA GLY A 83 9.62 -12.22 -21.50
C GLY A 83 11.07 -11.86 -21.84
N THR A 84 11.37 -10.57 -21.98
CA THR A 84 12.75 -10.10 -22.23
C THR A 84 13.63 -10.30 -21.00
N ILE A 85 13.10 -10.03 -19.81
CA ILE A 85 13.84 -10.18 -18.56
C ILE A 85 14.10 -11.66 -18.26
N GLU A 86 13.12 -12.54 -18.45
CA GLU A 86 13.26 -13.98 -18.31
C GLU A 86 14.36 -14.52 -19.26
N MET A 87 14.41 -14.03 -20.51
CA MET A 87 15.47 -14.40 -21.46
C MET A 87 16.87 -14.02 -20.96
N ILE A 88 17.05 -12.81 -20.43
CA ILE A 88 18.35 -12.33 -19.91
C ILE A 88 18.71 -13.10 -18.64
N MET A 89 17.76 -13.26 -17.72
CA MET A 89 17.99 -13.90 -16.44
C MET A 89 18.26 -15.39 -16.57
N ASN A 90 17.61 -16.10 -17.50
CA ASN A 90 17.93 -17.51 -17.77
C ASN A 90 19.36 -17.70 -18.26
N LYS A 91 19.90 -16.73 -19.03
CA LYS A 91 21.30 -16.74 -19.45
C LYS A 91 22.27 -16.45 -18.30
N LEU A 92 21.91 -15.52 -17.41
CA LEU A 92 22.74 -15.12 -16.26
C LEU A 92 22.75 -16.16 -15.14
N THR A 93 21.63 -16.84 -14.93
CA THR A 93 21.43 -17.77 -13.81
C THR A 93 21.79 -19.22 -14.16
N PHE A 94 22.35 -19.46 -15.36
CA PHE A 94 22.63 -20.79 -15.91
C PHE A 94 21.43 -21.75 -15.89
N GLY A 95 20.20 -21.18 -15.97
CA GLY A 95 18.97 -21.94 -15.84
C GLY A 95 18.87 -22.61 -14.46
N ILE A 96 18.71 -21.81 -13.40
CA ILE A 96 18.26 -22.30 -12.09
C ILE A 96 17.20 -23.37 -12.34
N GLY A 97 17.43 -24.60 -11.86
CA GLY A 97 16.54 -25.71 -12.18
C GLY A 97 15.09 -25.35 -11.86
N ASP A 98 14.17 -25.64 -12.78
CA ASP A 98 12.78 -25.14 -12.76
C ASP A 98 12.09 -25.29 -11.40
N LYS A 99 12.42 -26.37 -10.66
CA LYS A 99 11.93 -26.61 -9.31
C LYS A 99 12.45 -25.61 -8.28
N VAL A 100 13.73 -25.25 -8.32
CA VAL A 100 14.31 -24.26 -7.41
C VAL A 100 13.72 -22.88 -7.70
N ASN A 101 13.53 -22.53 -8.97
CA ASN A 101 12.87 -21.28 -9.36
C ASN A 101 11.42 -21.24 -8.84
N SER A 102 10.66 -22.32 -9.00
CA SER A 102 9.27 -22.40 -8.54
C SER A 102 9.14 -22.41 -7.00
N ILE A 103 10.01 -23.13 -6.30
CA ILE A 103 10.05 -23.15 -4.82
C ILE A 103 10.49 -21.79 -4.26
N GLY A 104 11.52 -21.17 -4.83
CA GLY A 104 11.91 -19.80 -4.48
C GLY A 104 10.79 -18.79 -4.79
N GLY A 105 9.95 -19.10 -5.78
CA GLY A 105 8.71 -18.40 -6.09
C GLY A 105 7.70 -18.39 -4.93
N LEU A 106 7.62 -19.45 -4.11
CA LEU A 106 6.75 -19.48 -2.93
C LEU A 106 7.21 -18.44 -1.89
N ALA A 107 8.50 -18.46 -1.54
CA ALA A 107 9.06 -17.58 -0.52
C ALA A 107 9.01 -16.10 -0.97
N SER A 108 9.43 -15.82 -2.20
CA SER A 108 9.32 -14.47 -2.76
C SER A 108 7.87 -14.03 -2.97
N GLY A 109 6.96 -14.94 -3.29
CA GLY A 109 5.53 -14.68 -3.39
C GLY A 109 4.90 -14.29 -2.05
N LEU A 110 5.35 -14.94 -0.96
CA LEU A 110 4.97 -14.55 0.41
C LEU A 110 5.40 -13.13 0.72
N VAL A 111 6.66 -12.77 0.40
CA VAL A 111 7.19 -11.41 0.59
C VAL A 111 6.38 -10.40 -0.23
N LEU A 112 6.11 -10.69 -1.50
CA LEU A 112 5.31 -9.80 -2.35
C LEU A 112 3.88 -9.62 -1.83
N GLY A 113 3.22 -10.71 -1.42
CA GLY A 113 1.88 -10.65 -0.84
C GLY A 113 1.85 -9.87 0.48
N PHE A 114 2.90 -10.00 1.31
CA PHE A 114 3.06 -9.21 2.51
C PHE A 114 3.27 -7.72 2.20
N LEU A 115 4.09 -7.37 1.19
CA LEU A 115 4.25 -5.99 0.75
C LEU A 115 2.93 -5.37 0.30
N VAL A 116 2.12 -6.10 -0.47
CA VAL A 116 0.78 -5.64 -0.88
C VAL A 116 -0.14 -5.44 0.34
N THR A 117 -0.07 -6.34 1.31
CA THR A 117 -0.81 -6.22 2.57
C THR A 117 -0.42 -4.94 3.32
N THR A 118 0.88 -4.67 3.43
CA THR A 118 1.42 -3.44 4.01
C THR A 118 0.90 -2.20 3.28
N ILE A 119 0.83 -2.21 1.95
CA ILE A 119 0.28 -1.09 1.16
C ILE A 119 -1.19 -0.85 1.51
N ILE A 120 -2.00 -1.91 1.60
CA ILE A 120 -3.43 -1.79 1.95
C ILE A 120 -3.58 -1.18 3.35
N VAL A 121 -2.84 -1.69 4.35
CA VAL A 121 -2.86 -1.16 5.71
C VAL A 121 -2.48 0.32 5.73
N ASN A 122 -1.45 0.70 4.98
CA ASN A 122 -1.00 2.09 4.88
C ASN A 122 -2.05 3.01 4.26
N ILE A 123 -2.73 2.57 3.19
CA ILE A 123 -3.81 3.35 2.58
C ILE A 123 -4.95 3.56 3.58
N THR A 124 -5.36 2.50 4.29
CA THR A 124 -6.42 2.59 5.29
C THR A 124 -6.03 3.47 6.46
N ALA A 125 -4.80 3.35 6.98
CA ALA A 125 -4.29 4.19 8.05
C ALA A 125 -4.22 5.66 7.64
N ARG A 126 -3.72 5.97 6.45
CA ARG A 126 -3.62 7.34 5.93
C ARG A 126 -5.01 7.95 5.70
N TRP A 127 -5.96 7.19 5.16
CA TRP A 127 -7.35 7.66 5.07
C TRP A 127 -7.96 7.98 6.44
N THR A 128 -7.64 7.17 7.44
CA THR A 128 -8.18 7.28 8.80
C THR A 128 -7.60 8.47 9.56
N TYR A 129 -6.29 8.70 9.44
CA TYR A 129 -5.55 9.61 10.32
C TYR A 129 -5.06 10.90 9.66
N THR A 130 -5.16 11.08 8.34
CA THR A 130 -4.79 12.36 7.71
C THR A 130 -5.73 13.48 8.20
N PRO A 131 -5.20 14.54 8.83
CA PRO A 131 -5.98 15.72 9.20
C PRO A 131 -6.49 16.42 7.94
N ASP A 132 -7.72 16.94 7.99
CA ASP A 132 -8.21 17.80 6.92
C ASP A 132 -7.56 19.20 7.07
N GLU A 133 -7.16 19.82 5.96
CA GLU A 133 -6.82 21.24 6.00
C GLU A 133 -8.08 22.02 6.37
N GLU A 134 -8.03 22.78 7.46
CA GLU A 134 -9.15 23.60 7.91
C GLU A 134 -9.44 24.69 6.86
N GLU A 135 -10.43 24.46 5.99
CA GLU A 135 -11.05 25.56 5.23
C GLU A 135 -11.73 26.51 6.22
N ASP A 136 -11.21 27.74 6.26
CA ASP A 136 -11.59 28.90 7.07
C ASP A 136 -13.05 28.88 7.59
N GLY A 137 -13.17 28.87 8.92
CA GLY A 137 -14.39 28.67 9.69
C GLY A 137 -15.41 29.80 9.62
N ARG A 138 -16.06 29.98 8.47
CA ARG A 138 -17.26 30.82 8.34
C ARG A 138 -18.35 30.11 7.55
N LEU A 139 -19.09 29.24 8.24
CA LEU A 139 -20.34 28.69 7.72
C LEU A 139 -21.44 29.75 7.83
N GLU A 140 -21.69 30.47 6.74
CA GLU A 140 -23.02 31.07 6.50
C GLU A 140 -24.02 29.93 6.26
N ILE A 141 -25.20 29.99 6.88
CA ILE A 141 -26.22 28.94 6.73
C ILE A 141 -26.75 28.98 5.29
N SER A 142 -26.22 28.08 4.46
CA SER A 142 -26.52 27.85 3.03
C SER A 142 -26.82 26.36 2.81
N GLU A 143 -27.54 26.00 1.75
CA GLU A 143 -27.73 24.59 1.35
C GLU A 143 -26.39 23.85 1.12
N GLU A 144 -25.34 24.57 0.70
CA GLU A 144 -23.98 24.04 0.58
C GLU A 144 -23.36 23.74 1.95
N ALA A 145 -23.64 24.56 2.97
CA ALA A 145 -23.16 24.32 4.33
C ALA A 145 -23.81 23.08 4.96
N ILE A 146 -25.10 22.83 4.67
CA ILE A 146 -25.80 21.62 5.13
C ILE A 146 -25.25 20.39 4.41
N SER A 147 -24.97 20.49 3.11
CA SER A 147 -24.37 19.41 2.32
C SER A 147 -22.95 19.08 2.81
N LYS A 148 -22.10 20.09 3.01
CA LYS A 148 -20.75 19.93 3.61
C LYS A 148 -20.81 19.35 5.02
N MET A 149 -21.77 19.76 5.87
CA MET A 149 -21.96 19.15 7.19
C MET A 149 -22.32 17.67 7.11
N PHE A 150 -23.23 17.31 6.20
CA PHE A 150 -23.63 15.92 6.01
C PHE A 150 -22.47 15.06 5.49
N GLU A 151 -21.70 15.58 4.54
CA GLU A 151 -20.51 14.94 4.00
C GLU A 151 -19.43 14.73 5.08
N ASN A 152 -19.12 15.77 5.86
CA ASN A 152 -18.19 15.68 6.99
C ASN A 152 -18.66 14.65 8.04
N SER A 153 -19.96 14.61 8.35
CA SER A 153 -20.51 13.63 9.29
C SER A 153 -20.39 12.18 8.77
N ILE A 154 -20.62 11.94 7.48
CA ILE A 154 -20.39 10.64 6.85
C ILE A 154 -18.90 10.29 6.88
N LYS A 155 -18.03 11.24 6.55
CA LYS A 155 -16.58 11.06 6.53
C LYS A 155 -16.04 10.72 7.91
N ASP A 156 -16.46 11.44 8.95
CA ASP A 156 -16.08 11.19 10.34
C ASP A 156 -16.55 9.81 10.80
N THR A 157 -17.80 9.45 10.52
CA THR A 157 -18.33 8.12 10.81
C THR A 157 -17.53 7.02 10.10
N SER A 158 -17.11 7.26 8.85
CA SER A 158 -16.31 6.31 8.07
C SER A 158 -14.89 6.16 8.61
N ARG A 159 -14.26 7.27 9.07
CA ARG A 159 -12.93 7.28 9.68
C ARG A 159 -12.95 6.60 11.04
N GLU A 160 -13.99 6.82 11.85
CA GLU A 160 -14.15 6.13 13.15
C GLU A 160 -14.33 4.62 12.97
N ALA A 161 -15.13 4.20 11.97
CA ALA A 161 -15.25 2.80 11.61
C ALA A 161 -13.91 2.20 11.14
N ALA A 162 -13.14 2.95 10.34
CA ALA A 162 -11.82 2.54 9.89
C ALA A 162 -10.81 2.43 11.05
N ASP A 163 -10.78 3.38 11.98
CA ASP A 163 -9.95 3.35 13.20
C ASP A 163 -10.25 2.09 14.02
N LYS A 164 -11.52 1.78 14.25
CA LYS A 164 -11.94 0.57 14.95
C LYS A 164 -11.42 -0.69 14.28
N ILE A 165 -11.56 -0.78 12.96
CA ILE A 165 -11.10 -1.94 12.19
C ILE A 165 -9.57 -2.08 12.23
N ILE A 166 -8.84 -0.95 12.13
CA ILE A 166 -7.38 -0.92 12.26
C ILE A 166 -6.96 -1.43 13.65
N ARG A 167 -7.65 -1.03 14.72
CA ARG A 167 -7.33 -1.46 16.09
C ARG A 167 -7.64 -2.91 16.39
N GLU A 168 -8.77 -3.42 15.90
CA GLU A 168 -9.21 -4.79 16.17
C GLU A 168 -8.54 -5.84 15.26
N SER A 169 -7.91 -5.40 14.16
CA SER A 169 -7.26 -6.29 13.20
C SER A 169 -6.00 -6.93 13.76
N ILE A 170 -5.88 -8.25 13.63
CA ILE A 170 -4.65 -8.97 13.98
C ILE A 170 -3.58 -8.72 12.92
N MET A 171 -3.97 -8.71 11.65
CA MET A 171 -3.05 -8.54 10.52
C MET A 171 -2.39 -7.16 10.51
N VAL A 172 -3.11 -6.10 10.92
CA VAL A 172 -2.50 -4.78 11.13
C VAL A 172 -1.41 -4.86 12.20
N GLY A 173 -1.66 -5.56 13.31
CA GLY A 173 -0.64 -5.83 14.34
C GLY A 173 0.59 -6.53 13.76
N VAL A 174 0.42 -7.55 12.92
CA VAL A 174 1.54 -8.23 12.24
C VAL A 174 2.34 -7.26 11.36
N VAL A 175 1.67 -6.36 10.63
CA VAL A 175 2.34 -5.36 9.80
C VAL A 175 3.18 -4.41 10.66
N ILE A 176 2.63 -3.96 11.78
CA ILE A 176 3.32 -3.09 12.76
C ILE A 176 4.49 -3.82 13.41
N ASP A 177 4.32 -5.07 13.83
CA ASP A 177 5.39 -5.89 14.42
C ASP A 177 6.55 -6.08 13.44
N VAL A 178 6.26 -6.35 12.17
CA VAL A 178 7.29 -6.47 11.13
C VAL A 178 7.99 -5.13 10.89
N LYS A 179 7.25 -4.01 10.85
CA LYS A 179 7.84 -2.66 10.80
C LYS A 179 8.79 -2.44 11.97
N ASN A 180 8.35 -2.73 13.20
CA ASN A 180 9.12 -2.51 14.42
C ASN A 180 10.34 -3.44 14.50
N LEU A 181 10.22 -4.68 14.02
CA LEU A 181 11.33 -5.64 13.92
C LEU A 181 12.40 -5.22 12.91
N LEU A 182 11.99 -4.73 11.74
CA LEU A 182 12.90 -4.33 10.66
C LEU A 182 13.45 -2.91 10.83
N GLY A 183 12.82 -2.10 11.68
CA GLY A 183 13.24 -0.74 12.03
C GLY A 183 13.47 0.17 10.81
N GLY A 184 14.50 1.02 10.88
CA GLY A 184 14.83 2.01 9.85
C GLY A 184 15.13 1.44 8.45
N GLN A 185 15.41 0.14 8.31
CA GLN A 185 15.61 -0.50 7.00
C GLN A 185 14.29 -0.71 6.24
N PHE A 186 13.17 -0.88 6.95
CA PHE A 186 11.84 -0.91 6.36
C PHE A 186 11.34 0.50 6.05
N LEU A 187 11.67 1.47 6.92
CA LEU A 187 11.38 2.90 6.73
C LEU A 187 12.17 3.55 5.59
N GLY A 188 13.30 2.98 5.17
CA GLY A 188 14.02 3.46 3.97
C GLY A 188 13.30 3.12 2.66
N ILE A 189 12.36 2.16 2.69
CA ILE A 189 11.59 1.72 1.53
C ILE A 189 10.20 2.33 1.58
N ILE A 190 9.56 2.43 2.76
CA ILE A 190 8.25 3.05 2.95
C ILE A 190 8.40 4.58 3.07
N PRO A 191 7.64 5.40 2.33
CA PRO A 191 7.70 6.86 2.45
C PRO A 191 7.37 7.32 3.87
N GLY A 192 8.01 8.41 4.33
CA GLY A 192 7.85 8.92 5.70
C GLY A 192 6.39 9.15 6.10
N GLU A 193 5.58 9.67 5.18
CA GLU A 193 4.15 9.93 5.37
C GLU A 193 3.33 8.67 5.72
N PHE A 194 3.79 7.50 5.30
CA PHE A 194 3.18 6.21 5.61
C PHE A 194 3.73 5.64 6.94
N SER A 195 4.98 5.95 7.31
CA SER A 195 5.51 5.64 8.64
C SER A 195 4.70 6.31 9.73
N ASP A 196 4.47 7.62 9.60
CA ASP A 196 3.80 8.43 10.62
C ASP A 196 2.39 7.91 10.91
N THR A 197 1.66 7.50 9.86
CA THR A 197 0.30 6.95 10.00
C THR A 197 0.28 5.56 10.65
N LEU A 198 1.31 4.74 10.43
CA LEU A 198 1.47 3.46 11.12
C LEU A 198 1.90 3.64 12.58
N ASP A 199 2.67 4.68 12.91
CA ASP A 199 3.02 5.03 14.29
C ASP A 199 1.77 5.46 15.07
N ILE A 200 0.90 6.27 14.47
CA ILE A 200 -0.41 6.61 15.05
C ILE A 200 -1.26 5.34 15.27
N ALA A 201 -1.29 4.43 14.29
CA ALA A 201 -2.01 3.17 14.42
C ALA A 201 -1.48 2.30 15.58
N ASP A 202 -0.16 2.24 15.77
CA ASP A 202 0.49 1.51 16.86
C ASP A 202 0.14 2.12 18.22
N GLU A 203 0.24 3.45 18.36
CA GLU A 203 -0.11 4.16 19.60
C GLU A 203 -1.58 3.95 19.98
N ARG A 204 -2.51 4.08 19.02
CA ARG A 204 -3.94 3.85 19.24
C ARG A 204 -4.26 2.42 19.69
N ARG A 205 -3.50 1.44 19.20
CA ARG A 205 -3.65 0.02 19.60
C ARG A 205 -3.05 -0.28 20.97
N SER A 206 -2.03 0.46 21.39
CA SER A 206 -1.35 0.25 22.68
C SER A 206 -2.10 0.83 23.88
N THR A 207 -3.12 1.66 23.63
CA THR A 207 -3.87 2.40 24.68
C THR A 207 -5.10 1.63 25.20
N ASP A 208 -5.46 0.49 24.57
CA ASP A 208 -6.56 -0.41 24.96
C ASP A 208 -6.04 -1.73 25.55
#